data_AF-A0A545UPJ4-F1
#
_entry.id   AF-A0A545UPJ4-F1
#
_cell.length_a   1.000
_cell.length_b   1.000
_cell.length_c   1.000
_cell.angle_alpha   90.00
_cell.angle_beta   90.00
_cell.angle_gamma   90.00
#
_symmetry.space_group_name_H-M   'P 1'
#
loop_
_entity.id
_entity.type
_entity.pdbx_description
1 polymer ?
#
loop_
_entity_poly.entity_id
_entity_poly.type
_entity_poly.pdbx_seq_one_letter_code
_entity_poly.pdbx_strand_id
1 'polypeptide(L)'
;MAFQGPPGHGENIWVFAHRRTSQIIYSFNATLDGVHDMKQLPYNGKKTKPAKLRKDYWAPMAKIAFPKGAGSVGCTVFQKLRELKHLHEVSWDDTLLYKKPIEYNESQRKAAAKRAAEEEPEPRFTRSKAERGKALNAQKANSVADMAAVLGGAGPGNKIVSTEKTGRKKLVEVTVTWANILDAGYAQKWSHNVAHSEMVEPVAETALPAEAEAAA
;
A
#
# COMPACT_ATOMS: atom_id res chain seq x y z
N MET A 1 19.76 -26.43 -4.30
CA MET A 1 19.27 -25.95 -3.00
C MET A 1 18.81 -24.51 -3.17
N ALA A 2 17.60 -24.16 -2.75
CA ALA A 2 17.12 -22.77 -2.83
C ALA A 2 17.92 -21.90 -1.84
N PHE A 3 18.27 -20.68 -2.24
CA PHE A 3 18.93 -19.71 -1.36
C PHE A 3 18.06 -19.47 -0.12
N GLN A 4 18.54 -19.89 1.05
CA GLN A 4 18.00 -19.49 2.34
C GLN A 4 18.68 -18.18 2.70
N GLY A 5 17.93 -17.07 2.64
CA GLY A 5 18.44 -15.77 3.05
C GLY A 5 18.84 -15.72 4.52
N PRO A 6 19.28 -14.56 5.03
CA PRO A 6 19.60 -14.39 6.44
C PRO A 6 18.45 -14.88 7.35
N PRO A 7 18.76 -15.32 8.58
CA PRO A 7 17.73 -15.75 9.52
C PRO A 7 16.69 -14.64 9.73
N GLY A 8 15.40 -15.00 9.64
CA GLY A 8 14.29 -14.05 9.74
C GLY A 8 13.97 -13.27 8.45
N HIS A 9 14.74 -13.43 7.39
CA HIS A 9 14.47 -12.75 6.12
C HIS A 9 13.14 -13.20 5.50
N GLY A 10 12.32 -12.24 5.09
CA GLY A 10 10.99 -12.49 4.54
C GLY A 10 9.91 -12.74 5.60
N GLU A 11 10.24 -12.86 6.89
CA GLU A 11 9.22 -12.99 7.94
C GLU A 11 8.46 -11.68 8.21
N ASN A 12 9.06 -10.55 7.85
CA ASN A 12 8.44 -9.24 7.97
C ASN A 12 8.51 -8.51 6.62
N ILE A 13 7.40 -7.93 6.21
CA ILE A 13 7.32 -7.01 5.06
C ILE A 13 6.78 -5.69 5.57
N TRP A 14 7.52 -4.61 5.33
CA TRP A 14 7.13 -3.25 5.62
C TRP A 14 6.56 -2.58 4.38
N VAL A 15 5.42 -1.92 4.55
CA VAL A 15 4.75 -1.15 3.50
C VAL A 15 4.86 0.31 3.89
N PHE A 16 5.60 1.10 3.12
CA PHE A 16 5.75 2.53 3.33
C PHE A 16 4.86 3.31 2.39
N ALA A 17 4.19 4.33 2.92
CA ALA A 17 3.38 5.25 2.14
C ALA A 17 3.96 6.65 2.16
N HIS A 18 3.93 7.31 1.00
CA HIS A 18 4.23 8.73 0.90
C HIS A 18 2.99 9.54 1.35
N ARG A 19 3.12 10.33 2.43
CA ARG A 19 2.00 11.03 3.09
C ARG A 19 1.16 11.90 2.15
N ARG A 20 1.78 12.53 1.14
CA ARG A 20 1.09 13.43 0.19
C ARG A 20 0.64 12.81 -1.13
N THR A 21 1.43 11.91 -1.71
CA THR A 21 1.20 11.39 -3.07
C THR A 21 0.62 9.98 -3.06
N SER A 22 0.50 9.36 -1.88
CA SER A 22 -0.02 8.01 -1.71
C SER A 22 0.76 6.95 -2.53
N GLN A 23 2.03 7.24 -2.85
CA GLN A 23 2.96 6.28 -3.43
C GLN A 23 3.33 5.23 -2.39
N ILE A 24 3.53 3.99 -2.83
CA ILE A 24 3.85 2.86 -1.97
C ILE A 24 5.23 2.31 -2.29
N ILE A 25 5.94 1.87 -1.26
CA ILE A 25 7.19 1.12 -1.35
C ILE A 25 7.09 -0.09 -0.42
N TYR A 26 7.49 -1.27 -0.91
CA TYR A 26 7.59 -2.48 -0.11
C TYR A 26 9.04 -2.76 0.26
N SER A 27 9.35 -3.03 1.52
CA SER A 27 10.70 -3.40 1.95
C SER A 27 10.67 -4.57 2.93
N PHE A 28 11.75 -5.34 3.00
CA PHE A 28 11.94 -6.31 4.11
C PHE A 28 12.48 -5.62 5.36
N ASN A 29 13.05 -4.41 5.22
CA ASN A 29 13.67 -3.67 6.31
C ASN A 29 12.66 -2.70 6.93
N ALA A 30 12.81 -2.45 8.23
CA ALA A 30 12.01 -1.46 8.96
C ALA A 30 12.35 -0.01 8.58
N THR A 31 13.41 0.19 7.80
CA THR A 31 13.86 1.48 7.30
C THR A 31 14.02 1.42 5.79
N LEU A 32 13.72 2.53 5.12
CA LEU A 32 13.89 2.66 3.66
C LEU A 32 15.36 2.86 3.27
N ASP A 33 15.78 2.16 2.22
CA ASP A 33 17.05 2.34 1.54
C ASP A 33 16.88 3.28 0.34
N GLY A 34 17.62 4.39 0.33
CA GLY A 34 17.51 5.42 -0.70
C GLY A 34 17.79 4.94 -2.13
N VAL A 35 18.61 3.89 -2.32
CA VAL A 35 19.01 3.38 -3.64
C VAL A 35 18.07 2.26 -4.07
N HIS A 36 17.86 1.27 -3.23
CA HIS A 36 17.10 0.07 -3.58
C HIS A 36 15.60 0.34 -3.65
N ASP A 37 15.07 1.08 -2.68
CA ASP A 37 13.62 1.32 -2.61
C ASP A 37 13.15 2.36 -3.64
N MET A 38 14.00 3.31 -4.00
CA MET A 38 13.72 4.31 -5.05
C MET A 38 13.50 3.67 -6.44
N LYS A 39 14.05 2.46 -6.68
CA LYS A 39 13.84 1.72 -7.94
C LYS A 39 12.39 1.26 -8.10
N GLN A 40 11.62 1.22 -7.02
CA GLN A 40 10.20 0.85 -7.08
C GLN A 40 9.31 1.95 -7.63
N LEU A 41 9.80 3.19 -7.73
CA LEU A 41 9.02 4.32 -8.23
C LEU A 41 9.29 4.54 -9.72
N PRO A 42 8.30 4.29 -10.61
CA PRO A 42 8.45 4.57 -12.04
C PRO A 42 8.40 6.07 -12.33
N TYR A 43 8.77 6.43 -13.56
CA TYR A 43 8.61 7.79 -14.06
C TYR A 43 7.20 7.99 -14.63
N ASN A 44 6.31 8.62 -13.85
CA ASN A 44 4.93 8.89 -14.25
C ASN A 44 4.74 10.32 -14.80
N GLY A 45 5.83 11.02 -15.12
CA GLY A 45 5.83 12.41 -15.62
C GLY A 45 6.73 13.38 -14.84
N LYS A 46 6.75 14.65 -15.27
CA LYS A 46 7.58 15.67 -14.62
C LYS A 46 7.10 15.88 -13.17
N LYS A 47 8.05 15.87 -12.22
CA LYS A 47 7.81 16.04 -10.76
C LYS A 47 6.95 14.96 -10.10
N THR A 48 6.78 13.79 -10.71
CA THR A 48 6.05 12.66 -10.08
C THR A 48 6.95 11.69 -9.33
N LYS A 49 8.23 11.60 -9.69
CA LYS A 49 9.25 10.82 -8.96
C LYS A 49 10.12 11.76 -8.11
N PRO A 50 10.24 11.53 -6.79
CA PRO A 50 11.11 12.34 -5.94
C PRO A 50 12.59 12.09 -6.27
N ALA A 51 13.44 13.10 -6.07
CA ALA A 51 14.88 12.96 -6.28
C ALA A 51 15.56 12.10 -5.19
N LYS A 52 15.02 12.11 -3.97
CA LYS A 52 15.48 11.32 -2.82
C LYS A 52 14.32 10.95 -1.92
N LEU A 53 14.42 9.81 -1.22
CA LEU A 53 13.45 9.42 -0.19
C LEU A 53 13.70 10.26 1.07
N ARG A 54 12.79 11.19 1.37
CA ARG A 54 12.90 12.03 2.56
C ARG A 54 12.10 11.43 3.71
N LYS A 55 12.71 11.34 4.90
CA LYS A 55 12.12 10.74 6.11
C LYS A 55 10.79 11.36 6.57
N ASP A 56 10.55 12.63 6.26
CA ASP A 56 9.31 13.33 6.64
C ASP A 56 8.12 12.95 5.76
N TYR A 57 8.37 12.62 4.50
CA TYR A 57 7.31 12.25 3.56
C TYR A 57 6.95 10.77 3.57
N TRP A 58 7.90 9.91 3.96
CA TRP A 58 7.71 8.47 3.96
C TRP A 58 7.52 7.95 5.38
N ALA A 59 6.42 7.23 5.61
CA ALA A 59 6.12 6.61 6.89
C ALA A 59 5.68 5.16 6.69
N PRO A 60 5.93 4.26 7.65
CA PRO A 60 5.36 2.93 7.62
C PRO A 60 3.83 3.05 7.70
N MET A 61 3.14 2.42 6.75
CA MET A 61 1.68 2.33 6.69
C MET A 61 1.20 1.01 7.28
N ALA A 62 1.91 -0.07 6.97
CA ALA A 62 1.60 -1.40 7.48
C ALA A 62 2.87 -2.25 7.61
N LYS A 63 2.83 -3.21 8.53
CA LYS A 63 3.79 -4.28 8.68
C LYS A 63 3.06 -5.61 8.57
N ILE A 64 3.46 -6.44 7.61
CA ILE A 64 2.96 -7.80 7.43
C ILE A 64 3.96 -8.73 8.11
N ALA A 65 3.52 -9.44 9.14
CA ALA A 65 4.32 -10.38 9.91
C ALA A 65 3.83 -11.82 9.68
N PHE A 66 4.76 -12.68 9.27
CA PHE A 66 4.57 -14.11 9.10
C PHE A 66 5.09 -14.87 10.33
N PRO A 67 4.62 -16.10 10.57
CA PRO A 67 5.14 -16.95 11.62
C PRO A 67 6.64 -17.22 11.45
N LYS A 68 7.35 -17.43 12.56
CA LYS A 68 8.78 -17.75 12.55
C LYS A 68 9.04 -18.98 11.69
N GLY A 69 10.03 -18.90 10.80
CA GLY A 69 10.37 -19.94 9.84
C GLY A 69 9.58 -19.88 8.52
N ALA A 70 8.56 -19.02 8.42
CA ALA A 70 7.77 -18.85 7.18
C ALA A 70 8.36 -17.80 6.22
N GLY A 71 9.63 -17.43 6.34
CA GLY A 71 10.27 -16.41 5.51
C GLY A 71 10.19 -16.68 4.01
N SER A 72 10.22 -17.95 3.59
CA SER A 72 10.05 -18.32 2.17
C SER A 72 8.66 -17.98 1.61
N VAL A 73 7.62 -18.00 2.45
CA VAL A 73 6.25 -17.59 2.10
C VAL A 73 6.22 -16.08 1.93
N GLY A 74 6.79 -15.34 2.88
CA GLY A 74 6.83 -13.88 2.81
C GLY A 74 7.66 -13.36 1.62
N CYS A 75 8.74 -14.02 1.22
CA CYS A 75 9.45 -13.68 -0.03
C CYS A 75 8.55 -13.81 -1.27
N THR A 76 7.72 -14.85 -1.34
CA THR A 76 6.75 -15.03 -2.43
C THR A 76 5.64 -13.98 -2.37
N VAL A 77 5.11 -13.67 -1.19
CA VAL A 77 4.13 -12.60 -1.01
C VAL A 77 4.72 -11.25 -1.44
N PHE A 78 5.93 -10.94 -1.01
CA PHE A 78 6.65 -9.72 -1.39
C PHE A 78 6.81 -9.60 -2.91
N GLN A 79 7.22 -10.69 -3.56
CA GLN A 79 7.32 -10.74 -5.02
C GLN A 79 5.97 -10.43 -5.67
N LYS A 80 4.88 -11.07 -5.23
CA LYS A 80 3.54 -10.87 -5.81
C LYS A 80 3.00 -9.46 -5.61
N LEU A 81 3.20 -8.87 -4.42
CA LEU A 81 2.84 -7.47 -4.16
C LEU A 81 3.58 -6.50 -5.08
N ARG A 82 4.86 -6.75 -5.35
CA ARG A 82 5.65 -5.94 -6.29
C ARG A 82 5.23 -6.13 -7.74
N GLU A 83 4.89 -7.35 -8.14
CA GLU A 83 4.35 -7.65 -9.47
C GLU A 83 3.02 -6.93 -9.70
N LEU A 84 2.08 -7.01 -8.76
CA LEU A 84 0.78 -6.32 -8.84
C LEU A 84 0.94 -4.81 -8.86
N LYS A 85 1.77 -4.24 -7.98
CA LYS A 85 2.06 -2.80 -8.01
C LYS A 85 2.59 -2.36 -9.38
N HIS A 86 3.51 -3.11 -9.96
CA HIS A 86 4.04 -2.79 -11.29
C HIS A 86 2.94 -2.83 -12.37
N LEU A 87 2.06 -3.83 -12.31
CA LEU A 87 0.91 -3.93 -13.22
C LEU A 87 -0.05 -2.75 -13.07
N HIS A 88 -0.37 -2.32 -11.83
CA HIS A 88 -1.21 -1.14 -11.59
C HIS A 88 -0.62 0.17 -12.13
N GLU A 89 0.70 0.24 -12.26
CA GLU A 89 1.40 1.42 -12.77
C GLU A 89 1.57 1.40 -14.31
N VAL A 90 1.63 0.21 -14.93
CA VAL A 90 1.94 0.05 -16.37
C VAL A 90 0.73 -0.38 -17.21
N SER A 91 -0.12 -1.26 -16.69
CA SER A 91 -1.21 -1.91 -17.42
C SER A 91 -2.57 -1.53 -16.83
N TRP A 92 -2.92 -0.26 -16.94
CA TRP A 92 -4.18 0.30 -16.45
C TRP A 92 -5.24 0.43 -17.54
N ASP A 93 -6.50 0.48 -17.13
CA ASP A 93 -7.67 0.65 -17.99
C ASP A 93 -8.08 2.12 -18.16
N ASP A 94 -9.10 2.37 -18.97
CA ASP A 94 -9.62 3.70 -19.26
C ASP A 94 -10.05 4.50 -18.01
N THR A 95 -10.18 3.88 -16.84
CA THR A 95 -10.50 4.58 -15.59
C THR A 95 -9.44 5.63 -15.22
N LEU A 96 -8.19 5.44 -15.64
CA LEU A 96 -7.12 6.41 -15.43
C LEU A 96 -7.14 7.56 -16.45
N LEU A 97 -7.82 7.38 -17.59
CA LEU A 97 -8.01 8.42 -18.60
C LEU A 97 -9.07 9.44 -18.19
N TYR A 98 -10.14 9.00 -17.52
CA TYR A 98 -11.29 9.85 -17.19
C TYR A 98 -11.31 10.24 -15.70
N LYS A 99 -11.69 11.50 -15.43
CA LYS A 99 -11.86 12.02 -14.07
C LYS A 99 -12.98 11.27 -13.35
N LYS A 100 -12.79 11.07 -12.05
CA LYS A 100 -13.87 10.61 -11.16
C LYS A 100 -14.73 11.81 -10.74
N PRO A 101 -16.02 11.63 -10.39
CA PRO A 101 -16.88 12.73 -9.94
C PRO A 101 -16.28 13.59 -8.83
N ILE A 102 -15.52 12.97 -7.92
CA ILE A 102 -14.82 13.63 -6.81
C ILE A 102 -13.76 14.64 -7.30
N GLU A 103 -13.21 14.44 -8.51
CA GLU A 103 -12.18 15.29 -9.11
C GLU A 103 -12.75 16.38 -10.03
N TYR A 104 -14.07 16.43 -10.21
CA TYR A 104 -14.71 17.42 -11.08
C TYR A 104 -14.57 18.82 -10.48
N ASN A 105 -14.22 19.79 -11.32
CA ASN A 105 -14.29 21.20 -10.94
C ASN A 105 -15.76 21.68 -10.92
N GLU A 106 -16.00 22.92 -10.52
CA GLU A 106 -17.37 23.45 -10.42
C GLU A 106 -18.11 23.46 -11.76
N SER A 107 -17.46 23.82 -12.87
CA SER A 107 -18.10 23.85 -14.18
C SER A 107 -18.45 22.45 -14.67
N GLN A 108 -17.57 21.48 -14.44
CA GLN A 108 -17.78 20.07 -14.74
C GLN A 108 -18.91 19.47 -13.90
N ARG A 109 -18.99 19.82 -12.60
CA ARG A 109 -20.10 19.41 -11.73
C ARG A 109 -21.44 19.98 -12.22
N LYS A 110 -21.48 21.27 -12.60
CA LYS A 110 -22.69 21.89 -13.18
C LYS A 110 -23.09 21.24 -14.50
N ALA A 111 -22.13 20.95 -15.38
CA ALA A 111 -22.39 20.26 -16.64
C ALA A 111 -22.91 18.82 -16.43
N ALA A 112 -22.34 18.08 -15.47
CA ALA A 112 -22.81 16.74 -15.10
C ALA A 112 -24.23 16.79 -14.51
N ALA A 113 -24.51 17.75 -13.62
CA ALA A 113 -25.84 17.94 -13.02
C ALA A 113 -26.89 18.32 -14.06
N LYS A 114 -26.55 19.19 -15.02
CA LYS A 114 -27.44 19.56 -16.13
C LYS A 114 -27.83 18.33 -16.96
N ARG A 115 -26.85 17.52 -17.36
CA ARG A 115 -27.11 16.28 -18.12
C ARG A 115 -27.93 15.27 -17.35
N ALA A 116 -27.65 15.11 -16.06
CA ALA A 116 -28.44 14.24 -15.20
C ALA A 116 -29.91 14.68 -15.12
N ALA A 117 -30.17 15.99 -15.08
CA ALA A 117 -31.54 16.54 -15.12
C ALA A 117 -32.24 16.34 -16.48
N GLU A 118 -31.46 16.20 -17.56
CA GLU A 118 -31.93 15.92 -18.93
C GLU A 118 -31.95 14.40 -19.25
N GLU A 119 -31.73 13.53 -18.25
CA GLU A 119 -31.60 12.06 -18.39
C GLU A 119 -30.54 11.60 -19.42
N GLU A 120 -29.54 12.45 -19.66
CA GLU A 120 -28.41 12.16 -20.53
C GLU A 120 -27.32 11.33 -19.83
N PRO A 121 -26.52 10.55 -20.57
CA PRO A 121 -25.39 9.83 -20.00
C PRO A 121 -24.34 10.77 -19.40
N GLU A 122 -23.70 10.32 -18.32
CA GLU A 122 -22.71 11.10 -17.59
C GLU A 122 -21.57 11.58 -18.51
N PRO A 123 -21.18 12.87 -18.43
CA PRO A 123 -20.09 13.39 -19.23
C PRO A 123 -18.75 12.80 -18.80
N ARG A 124 -17.97 12.32 -19.77
CA ARG A 124 -16.62 11.78 -19.55
C ARG A 124 -15.57 12.88 -19.67
N PHE A 125 -15.18 13.49 -18.55
CA PHE A 125 -14.09 14.46 -18.54
C PHE A 125 -12.73 13.76 -18.52
N THR A 126 -11.82 14.12 -19.43
CA THR A 126 -10.48 13.51 -19.50
C THR A 126 -9.50 14.15 -18.50
N ARG A 127 -8.59 13.35 -17.97
CA ARG A 127 -7.44 13.82 -17.18
C ARG A 127 -6.34 14.33 -18.11
N SER A 128 -5.74 15.46 -17.74
CA SER A 128 -4.46 15.90 -18.30
C SER A 128 -3.35 14.89 -17.99
N LYS A 129 -2.23 14.96 -18.72
CA LYS A 129 -1.05 14.11 -18.45
C LYS A 129 -0.54 14.28 -17.00
N ALA A 130 -0.59 15.50 -16.46
CA ALA A 130 -0.16 15.78 -15.09
C ALA A 130 -1.12 15.18 -14.05
N GLU A 131 -2.43 15.33 -14.23
CA GLU A 131 -3.43 14.73 -13.33
C GLU A 131 -3.34 13.20 -13.36
N ARG A 132 -3.18 12.61 -14.55
CA ARG A 132 -3.00 11.16 -14.70
C ARG A 132 -1.73 10.66 -14.03
N GLY A 133 -0.61 11.39 -14.13
CA GLY A 133 0.62 11.05 -13.42
C GLY A 133 0.46 11.09 -11.89
N LYS A 134 -0.36 12.01 -11.36
CA LYS A 134 -0.72 12.05 -9.93
C LYS A 134 -1.63 10.88 -9.53
N ALA A 135 -2.63 10.57 -10.36
CA ALA A 135 -3.53 9.44 -10.11
C ALA A 135 -2.78 8.10 -10.13
N LEU A 136 -1.84 7.92 -11.07
CA LEU A 136 -0.96 6.75 -11.15
C LEU A 136 -0.05 6.60 -9.93
N ASN A 137 0.37 7.71 -9.33
CA ASN A 137 1.17 7.67 -8.10
C ASN A 137 0.36 7.24 -6.87
N ALA A 138 -0.96 7.45 -6.86
CA ALA A 138 -1.82 7.21 -5.72
C ALA A 138 -2.18 5.72 -5.57
N GLN A 139 -1.17 4.90 -5.28
CA GLN A 139 -1.26 3.43 -5.21
C GLN A 139 -1.67 2.88 -3.84
N LYS A 140 -1.92 3.74 -2.84
CA LYS A 140 -2.28 3.30 -1.47
C LYS A 140 -3.48 2.34 -1.44
N ALA A 141 -4.60 2.71 -2.06
CA ALA A 141 -5.81 1.89 -2.06
C ALA A 141 -5.59 0.55 -2.82
N ASN A 142 -4.93 0.61 -3.97
CA ASN A 142 -4.58 -0.57 -4.76
C ASN A 142 -3.69 -1.52 -3.96
N SER A 143 -2.66 -0.98 -3.28
CA SER A 143 -1.74 -1.76 -2.44
C SER A 143 -2.47 -2.51 -1.32
N VAL A 144 -3.44 -1.88 -0.66
CA VAL A 144 -4.23 -2.56 0.38
C VAL A 144 -5.12 -3.66 -0.22
N ALA A 145 -5.73 -3.40 -1.38
CA ALA A 145 -6.50 -4.43 -2.08
C ALA A 145 -5.61 -5.61 -2.53
N ASP A 146 -4.39 -5.32 -3.02
CA ASP A 146 -3.40 -6.33 -3.38
C ASP A 146 -2.94 -7.13 -2.16
N MET A 147 -2.75 -6.48 -1.01
CA MET A 147 -2.45 -7.15 0.26
C MET A 147 -3.54 -8.16 0.61
N ALA A 148 -4.81 -7.76 0.57
CA ALA A 148 -5.92 -8.67 0.84
C ALA A 148 -5.99 -9.83 -0.16
N ALA A 149 -5.81 -9.56 -1.45
CA ALA A 149 -5.83 -10.58 -2.49
C ALA A 149 -4.68 -11.59 -2.33
N VAL A 150 -3.43 -11.11 -2.20
CA VAL A 150 -2.24 -11.96 -2.09
C VAL A 150 -2.25 -12.73 -0.77
N LEU A 151 -2.64 -12.11 0.34
CA LEU A 151 -2.74 -12.82 1.63
C LEU A 151 -3.92 -13.81 1.69
N GLY A 152 -4.91 -13.66 0.82
CA GLY A 152 -5.97 -14.64 0.58
C GLY A 152 -5.57 -15.79 -0.37
N GLY A 153 -4.33 -15.82 -0.85
CA GLY A 153 -3.83 -16.88 -1.73
C GLY A 153 -4.01 -16.62 -3.22
N ALA A 154 -4.34 -15.40 -3.63
CA ALA A 154 -4.38 -15.04 -5.04
C ALA A 154 -2.97 -15.07 -5.68
N GLY A 155 -2.94 -15.35 -6.98
CA GLY A 155 -1.72 -15.38 -7.78
C GLY A 155 -1.13 -16.79 -7.92
N PRO A 156 -0.75 -17.21 -9.14
CA PRO A 156 -0.15 -18.51 -9.36
C PRO A 156 1.19 -18.64 -8.63
N GLY A 157 1.42 -19.80 -8.01
CA GLY A 157 2.64 -20.08 -7.26
C GLY A 157 2.73 -19.38 -5.89
N ASN A 158 1.64 -18.81 -5.38
CA ASN A 158 1.62 -18.19 -4.07
C ASN A 158 1.74 -19.24 -2.96
N LYS A 159 2.87 -19.21 -2.23
CA LYS A 159 3.22 -20.17 -1.18
C LYS A 159 2.44 -19.98 0.13
N ILE A 160 1.60 -18.96 0.23
CA ILE A 160 0.72 -18.80 1.38
C ILE A 160 -0.34 -19.90 1.46
N VAL A 161 -0.64 -20.52 0.31
CA VAL A 161 -1.48 -21.71 0.22
C VAL A 161 -0.58 -22.93 0.38
N SER A 162 -0.65 -23.57 1.55
CA SER A 162 -0.03 -24.87 1.77
C SER A 162 -1.02 -25.97 1.40
N THR A 163 -0.56 -26.91 0.57
CA THR A 163 -1.33 -28.13 0.28
C THR A 163 -0.95 -29.18 1.31
N GLU A 164 -1.86 -29.54 2.19
CA GLU A 164 -1.65 -30.66 3.11
C GLU A 164 -1.67 -32.00 2.35
N LYS A 165 -1.12 -33.05 2.96
CA LYS A 165 -1.14 -34.42 2.40
C LYS A 165 -2.56 -34.93 2.11
N THR A 166 -3.56 -34.36 2.77
CA THR A 166 -5.00 -34.66 2.61
C THR A 166 -5.64 -33.97 1.40
N GLY A 167 -4.89 -33.15 0.65
CA GLY A 167 -5.39 -32.36 -0.48
C GLY A 167 -6.17 -31.10 -0.08
N ARG A 168 -6.37 -30.86 1.23
CA ARG A 168 -6.98 -29.62 1.72
C ARG A 168 -5.98 -28.47 1.60
N LYS A 169 -6.44 -27.36 1.05
CA LYS A 169 -5.68 -26.10 0.99
C LYS A 169 -5.79 -25.39 2.33
N LYS A 170 -4.66 -25.14 2.97
CA LYS A 170 -4.57 -24.38 4.22
C LYS A 170 -3.80 -23.09 3.98
N LEU A 171 -4.34 -21.98 4.45
CA LEU A 171 -3.67 -20.68 4.40
C LEU A 171 -2.78 -20.52 5.63
N VAL A 172 -1.59 -19.96 5.44
CA VAL A 172 -0.71 -19.56 6.54
C VAL A 172 -1.32 -18.37 7.27
N GLU A 173 -1.28 -18.39 8.60
CA GLU A 173 -1.73 -17.28 9.43
C GLU A 173 -0.78 -16.09 9.30
N VAL A 174 -1.32 -14.89 9.17
CA VAL A 174 -0.56 -13.65 8.96
C VAL A 174 -1.11 -12.55 9.83
N THR A 175 -0.23 -11.75 10.44
CA THR A 175 -0.64 -10.56 11.19
C THR A 175 -0.26 -9.31 10.40
N VAL A 176 -1.23 -8.43 10.15
CA VAL A 176 -1.01 -7.11 9.55
C VAL A 176 -1.19 -6.04 10.62
N THR A 177 -0.09 -5.39 10.98
CA THR A 177 -0.07 -4.26 11.91
C THR A 177 -0.14 -2.96 11.12
N TRP A 178 -1.14 -2.13 11.39
CA TRP A 178 -1.43 -0.89 10.64
C TRP A 178 -1.02 0.35 11.43
N ALA A 179 -0.44 1.35 10.75
CA ALA A 179 -0.26 2.68 11.34
C ALA A 179 -1.59 3.43 11.50
N ASN A 180 -2.55 3.14 10.63
CA ASN A 180 -3.94 3.58 10.78
C ASN A 180 -4.85 2.40 10.41
N ILE A 181 -5.60 1.88 11.37
CA ILE A 181 -6.46 0.71 11.18
C ILE A 181 -7.55 0.94 10.12
N LEU A 182 -7.97 2.18 9.89
CA LEU A 182 -8.97 2.52 8.87
C LEU A 182 -8.49 2.21 7.45
N ASP A 183 -7.17 2.19 7.23
CA ASP A 183 -6.61 1.85 5.93
C ASP A 183 -6.94 0.41 5.52
N ALA A 184 -7.21 -0.50 6.47
CA ALA A 184 -7.68 -1.86 6.17
C ALA A 184 -9.01 -1.86 5.38
N GLY A 185 -9.81 -0.80 5.48
CA GLY A 185 -11.09 -0.64 4.79
C GLY A 185 -10.99 -0.37 3.28
N TYR A 186 -9.79 -0.12 2.73
CA TYR A 186 -9.62 -0.03 1.27
C TYR A 186 -9.83 -1.38 0.57
N ALA A 187 -9.64 -2.50 1.28
CA ALA A 187 -9.99 -3.83 0.77
C ALA A 187 -11.43 -4.16 1.15
N GLN A 188 -12.22 -4.62 0.18
CA GLN A 188 -13.63 -4.96 0.40
C GLN A 188 -13.81 -6.16 1.33
N LYS A 189 -12.90 -7.13 1.29
CA LYS A 189 -12.95 -8.38 2.07
C LYS A 189 -11.53 -8.83 2.40
N TRP A 190 -11.36 -9.38 3.60
CA TRP A 190 -10.14 -10.03 4.06
C TRP A 190 -10.39 -11.53 4.27
N SER A 191 -9.37 -12.34 4.02
CA SER A 191 -9.42 -13.77 4.29
C SER A 191 -9.26 -14.05 5.80
N HIS A 192 -9.84 -15.15 6.27
CA HIS A 192 -9.90 -15.50 7.69
C HIS A 192 -8.53 -15.79 8.33
N ASN A 193 -7.48 -16.02 7.54
CA ASN A 193 -6.11 -16.24 8.02
C ASN A 193 -5.37 -14.95 8.37
N VAL A 194 -5.96 -13.78 8.09
CA VAL A 194 -5.33 -12.48 8.32
C VAL A 194 -5.88 -11.87 9.61
N ALA A 195 -5.00 -11.68 10.59
CA ALA A 195 -5.28 -10.92 11.79
C ALA A 195 -4.84 -9.46 11.61
N HIS A 196 -5.62 -8.52 12.13
CA HIS A 196 -5.29 -7.09 12.09
C HIS A 196 -4.94 -6.57 13.48
N SER A 197 -3.91 -5.74 13.57
CA SER A 197 -3.52 -5.02 14.79
C SER A 197 -3.16 -3.57 14.48
N GLU A 198 -3.20 -2.70 15.48
CA GLU A 198 -2.75 -1.31 15.36
C GLU A 198 -1.29 -1.17 15.81
N MET A 199 -0.54 -0.31 15.12
CA MET A 199 0.83 0.03 15.47
C MET A 199 0.78 1.00 16.66
N VAL A 200 0.85 0.46 17.86
CA VAL A 200 0.96 1.27 19.07
C VAL A 200 2.43 1.66 19.23
N GLU A 201 2.78 2.89 18.83
CA GLU A 201 4.06 3.47 19.26
C GLU A 201 3.94 3.80 20.75
N PRO A 202 4.88 3.37 21.61
CA PRO A 202 4.87 3.79 22.99
C PRO A 202 5.01 5.32 23.02
N VAL A 203 4.03 6.00 23.60
CA VAL A 203 4.13 7.44 23.87
C VAL A 203 5.36 7.60 24.74
N ALA A 204 6.39 8.26 24.22
CA ALA A 204 7.52 8.67 25.03
C ALA A 204 6.94 9.55 26.13
N GLU A 205 6.96 9.06 27.37
CA GLU A 205 6.57 9.81 28.54
C GLU A 205 7.51 11.01 28.61
N THR A 206 7.03 12.15 28.08
CA THR A 206 7.74 13.41 28.17
C THR A 206 7.79 13.74 29.64
N ALA A 207 8.95 13.51 30.27
CA ALA A 207 9.23 14.00 31.61
C ALA A 207 8.90 15.50 31.63
N LEU A 208 7.92 15.87 32.47
CA LEU A 208 7.63 17.27 32.77
C LEU A 208 8.95 17.93 33.18
N PRO A 209 9.29 19.13 32.67
CA PRO A 209 10.50 19.81 33.07
C PRO A 209 10.43 20.09 34.58
N ALA A 210 11.26 19.36 35.33
CA ALA A 210 11.52 19.61 36.73
C ALA A 210 12.40 20.86 36.83
N GLU A 211 11.79 22.05 36.78
CA GLU A 211 12.36 23.31 37.27
C GLU A 211 11.33 24.43 37.09
N ALA A 212 10.43 24.57 38.06
CA ALA A 212 9.61 25.77 38.26
C ALA A 212 9.39 26.05 39.76
N GLU A 213 10.36 25.70 40.60
CA GLU A 213 10.31 25.94 42.05
C GLU A 213 11.65 26.47 42.54
N ALA A 214 12.03 27.67 42.08
CA ALA A 214 13.07 28.50 42.71
C ALA A 214 12.97 29.95 42.21
N ALA A 215 11.85 30.60 42.53
CA ALA A 215 11.77 32.07 42.53
C ALA A 215 10.80 32.49 43.64
N ALA A 216 11.32 32.51 44.86
CA ALA A 216 10.77 33.20 46.02
C ALA A 216 11.85 34.16 46.54
#